data_AF-A0A7X8LN67-F1
#
_entry.id   AF-A0A7X8LN67-F1
#
_cell.length_a   1.000
_cell.length_b   1.000
_cell.length_c   1.000
_cell.angle_alpha   90.00
_cell.angle_beta   90.00
_cell.angle_gamma   90.00
#
_symmetry.space_group_name_H-M   'P 1'
#
loop_
_entity.id
_entity.type
_entity.pdbx_description
1 polymer ?
#
loop_
_entity_poly.entity_id
_entity_poly.type
_entity_poly.pdbx_seq_one_letter_code
_entity_poly.pdbx_strand_id
1 'polypeptide(L)'
;MHKHQILEGEFILIIPKSCLDKRGHYNEYHAKLDNEERIAREQLLINNKVKALVATVALGMGFDKPDLGFVVHYQRPGSLVAYYQQIGRAGRNLDSAFAILLNGGEDDEIQDYFIKQAFPGSNEMYEVLSLVEDADNGLSIPSVLQSVNLSKSRVEKCIKLMEIEGAVFKSGSKYYRSINPWKPDEARMNRVTTLRYKELKRMQDFIVTDKCYMQLVAEELDDPYAQACGKCANCQEAFFSGEPDYELVKKAVLFLRRCYLNIQARKQWPPFGVGKYKGRISAELINQEGRALCRYGDAGWGTLVRAGKYENGVFCDELVEAAVELINDHWQPQPKPEWVTAIPSLRHPDLVPDLAKRIANKLGIPYLQVLAKTKDTVEQKMMENSNQQAKNALDAFSIIQNCPGGSALLIDDMVDSRWTLTVCGALLQEAGSGPVFPLVLAATWSGVDGD
;
A
#
# COMPACT_ATOMS: atom_id res chain seq x y z
N MET A 1 -38.48 22.50 -14.40
CA MET A 1 -37.45 23.56 -14.29
C MET A 1 -36.90 23.55 -12.86
N HIS A 2 -36.22 22.48 -12.46
CA HIS A 2 -35.50 22.41 -11.18
C HIS A 2 -34.03 22.18 -11.52
N LYS A 3 -33.24 23.20 -11.22
CA LYS A 3 -31.86 23.41 -11.63
C LYS A 3 -30.97 22.30 -11.10
N HIS A 4 -30.03 21.86 -11.93
CA HIS A 4 -28.78 21.25 -11.51
C HIS A 4 -28.16 22.10 -10.40
N GLN A 5 -28.24 21.63 -9.16
CA GLN A 5 -27.47 22.18 -8.05
C GLN A 5 -26.07 21.61 -8.16
N ILE A 6 -25.21 22.34 -8.88
CA ILE A 6 -23.77 22.20 -8.75
C ILE A 6 -23.47 22.58 -7.30
N LEU A 7 -23.00 21.62 -6.51
CA LEU A 7 -22.56 21.85 -5.14
C LEU A 7 -21.33 22.77 -5.17
N GLU A 8 -21.57 24.06 -4.90
CA GLU A 8 -20.55 25.07 -4.62
C GLU A 8 -20.33 25.08 -3.10
N GLY A 9 -19.20 24.55 -2.64
CA GLY A 9 -18.81 24.54 -1.22
C GLY A 9 -17.65 23.58 -0.97
N GLU A 10 -16.65 24.02 -0.20
CA GLU A 10 -15.36 23.35 -0.04
C GLU A 10 -15.36 22.03 0.75
N PHE A 11 -14.39 21.16 0.48
CA PHE A 11 -14.61 19.71 0.54
C PHE A 11 -13.52 18.88 1.29
N ILE A 12 -13.91 17.81 2.01
CA ILE A 12 -13.03 16.73 2.49
C ILE A 12 -13.46 15.42 1.82
N LEU A 13 -12.54 14.81 1.08
CA LEU A 13 -12.79 13.62 0.27
C LEU A 13 -11.75 12.57 0.62
N ILE A 14 -12.00 11.68 1.58
CA ILE A 14 -11.07 10.58 1.91
C ILE A 14 -11.21 9.55 0.77
N ILE A 15 -10.33 9.54 -0.23
CA ILE A 15 -10.30 8.57 -1.36
C ILE A 15 -8.90 7.93 -1.45
N PRO A 16 -8.78 6.67 -1.92
CA PRO A 16 -7.51 6.04 -2.21
C PRO A 16 -6.70 6.84 -3.21
N LYS A 17 -5.42 6.94 -2.89
CA LYS A 17 -4.32 7.56 -3.63
C LYS A 17 -4.17 7.14 -5.10
N SER A 18 -4.96 6.20 -5.63
CA SER A 18 -4.77 5.59 -6.97
C SER A 18 -5.31 6.45 -8.10
N CYS A 19 -6.25 7.34 -7.80
CA CYS A 19 -7.13 7.92 -8.80
C CYS A 19 -6.79 9.39 -9.13
N LEU A 20 -5.56 9.85 -8.90
CA LEU A 20 -5.25 11.28 -8.85
C LEU A 20 -4.15 11.66 -9.86
N ASP A 21 -4.54 12.21 -11.01
CA ASP A 21 -3.69 13.11 -11.79
C ASP A 21 -4.49 14.16 -12.63
N LYS A 22 -4.03 15.41 -12.50
CA LYS A 22 -4.10 16.63 -13.35
C LYS A 22 -5.38 17.19 -13.97
N ARG A 23 -6.61 16.71 -13.72
CA ARG A 23 -7.81 17.36 -14.32
C ARG A 23 -8.89 17.87 -13.35
N GLY A 24 -8.60 17.97 -12.05
CA GLY A 24 -9.50 18.62 -11.07
C GLY A 24 -8.78 19.51 -10.07
N HIS A 25 -9.51 20.49 -9.52
CA HIS A 25 -9.06 21.41 -8.46
C HIS A 25 -8.98 20.72 -7.08
N TYR A 26 -8.17 19.68 -6.91
CA TYR A 26 -8.00 18.98 -5.64
C TYR A 26 -6.54 18.67 -5.35
N ASN A 27 -6.21 18.55 -4.07
CA ASN A 27 -4.84 18.34 -3.58
C ASN A 27 -4.78 17.18 -2.57
N GLU A 28 -3.65 16.49 -2.53
CA GLU A 28 -3.38 15.42 -1.57
C GLU A 28 -2.93 15.97 -0.20
N TYR A 29 -3.29 15.27 0.88
CA TYR A 29 -2.85 15.55 2.24
C TYR A 29 -2.56 14.25 3.00
N HIS A 30 -1.34 14.07 3.50
CA HIS A 30 -1.02 12.92 4.32
C HIS A 30 0.15 13.19 5.27
N ALA A 31 0.30 12.38 6.32
CA ALA A 31 1.33 12.51 7.34
C ALA A 31 2.79 12.50 6.81
N LYS A 32 3.01 12.03 5.58
CA LYS A 32 4.32 12.00 4.92
C LYS A 32 4.66 13.25 4.08
N LEU A 33 3.74 14.21 3.95
CA LEU A 33 4.07 15.53 3.38
C LEU A 33 4.95 16.26 4.39
N ASP A 34 5.88 17.08 3.90
CA ASP A 34 6.61 17.94 4.82
C ASP A 34 5.63 18.91 5.52
N ASN A 35 6.04 19.47 6.65
CA ASN A 35 5.14 20.30 7.44
C ASN A 35 4.70 21.57 6.67
N GLU A 36 5.54 22.08 5.77
CA GLU A 36 5.27 23.28 4.97
C GLU A 36 4.23 23.00 3.89
N GLU A 37 4.35 21.88 3.19
CA GLU A 37 3.40 21.36 2.20
C GLU A 37 2.04 21.09 2.84
N ARG A 38 2.00 20.46 4.03
CA ARG A 38 0.75 20.24 4.77
C ARG A 38 0.03 21.55 5.04
N ILE A 39 0.74 22.54 5.58
CA ILE A 39 0.20 23.87 5.87
C ILE A 39 -0.26 24.53 4.57
N ALA A 40 0.52 24.45 3.49
CA ALA A 40 0.15 25.02 2.20
C ALA A 40 -1.14 24.41 1.64
N ARG A 41 -1.31 23.08 1.70
CA ARG A 41 -2.53 22.41 1.22
C ARG A 41 -3.75 22.72 2.10
N GLU A 42 -3.57 22.81 3.43
CA GLU A 42 -4.62 23.27 4.35
C GLU A 42 -5.06 24.70 4.01
N GLN A 43 -4.12 25.61 3.78
CA GLN A 43 -4.42 26.98 3.39
C GLN A 43 -5.17 27.06 2.06
N LEU A 44 -4.90 26.17 1.11
CA LEU A 44 -5.65 26.13 -0.15
C LEU A 44 -7.12 25.76 0.08
N LEU A 45 -7.40 24.83 1.01
CA LEU A 45 -8.77 24.44 1.38
C LEU A 45 -9.44 25.45 2.31
N ILE A 46 -8.70 26.17 3.15
CA ILE A 46 -9.28 27.24 3.97
C ILE A 46 -9.71 28.41 3.08
N ASN A 47 -8.95 28.70 2.03
CA ASN A 47 -9.11 29.89 1.18
C ASN A 47 -9.95 29.69 -0.10
N ASN A 48 -10.80 28.66 -0.22
CA ASN A 48 -11.64 28.53 -1.43
C ASN A 48 -10.82 28.33 -2.72
N LYS A 49 -9.60 27.78 -2.63
CA LYS A 49 -8.71 27.55 -3.79
C LYS A 49 -8.75 26.14 -4.33
N VAL A 50 -9.07 25.17 -3.49
CA VAL A 50 -9.37 23.81 -3.94
C VAL A 50 -10.78 23.47 -3.58
N LYS A 51 -11.33 22.55 -4.37
CA LYS A 51 -12.55 21.90 -4.00
C LYS A 51 -12.21 20.95 -2.82
N ALA A 52 -11.62 19.80 -3.10
CA ALA A 52 -11.38 18.82 -2.06
C ALA A 52 -9.94 18.71 -1.61
N LEU A 53 -9.79 18.40 -0.33
CA LEU A 53 -8.58 17.81 0.22
C LEU A 53 -8.79 16.31 0.42
N VAL A 54 -7.88 15.52 -0.13
CA VAL A 54 -7.87 14.07 0.05
C VAL A 54 -6.92 13.70 1.17
N ALA A 55 -7.45 13.21 2.28
CA ALA A 55 -6.68 12.99 3.49
C ALA A 55 -6.80 11.57 4.07
N THR A 56 -5.74 11.11 4.73
CA THR A 56 -5.82 9.97 5.66
C THR A 56 -6.29 10.46 7.05
N VAL A 57 -6.43 9.55 8.01
CA VAL A 57 -6.80 9.84 9.42
C VAL A 57 -5.86 10.87 10.10
N ALA A 58 -4.73 11.20 9.47
CA ALA A 58 -3.77 12.20 9.93
C ALA A 58 -4.19 13.67 9.76
N LEU A 59 -5.33 13.97 9.13
CA LEU A 59 -5.94 15.32 9.19
C LEU A 59 -6.40 15.55 10.64
N GLY A 60 -5.53 16.17 11.43
CA GLY A 60 -5.59 16.18 12.89
C GLY A 60 -6.83 16.83 13.49
N MET A 61 -7.01 16.65 14.79
CA MET A 61 -8.10 17.25 15.61
C MET A 61 -8.16 18.79 15.53
N GLY A 62 -7.10 19.45 15.03
CA GLY A 62 -6.99 20.91 14.95
C GLY A 62 -7.34 21.56 13.60
N PHE A 63 -7.68 20.79 12.55
CA PHE A 63 -8.16 21.39 11.30
C PHE A 63 -9.63 21.82 11.46
N ASP A 64 -9.86 23.13 11.49
CA ASP A 64 -11.18 23.75 11.64
C ASP A 64 -11.51 24.61 10.43
N LYS A 65 -12.45 24.14 9.62
CA LYS A 65 -13.04 24.88 8.51
C LYS A 65 -14.56 24.88 8.69
N PRO A 66 -15.18 26.05 8.96
CA PRO A 66 -16.57 26.09 9.38
C PRO A 66 -17.58 25.84 8.24
N ASP A 67 -17.18 26.11 7.01
CA ASP A 67 -18.00 26.06 5.78
C ASP A 67 -17.77 24.77 4.97
N LEU A 68 -17.45 23.66 5.64
CA LEU A 68 -17.24 22.39 4.99
C LEU A 68 -18.58 21.72 4.61
N GLY A 69 -18.86 21.61 3.31
CA GLY A 69 -20.15 21.16 2.78
C GLY A 69 -20.37 19.65 2.77
N PHE A 70 -19.29 18.85 2.79
CA PHE A 70 -19.38 17.42 2.97
C PHE A 70 -18.12 16.75 3.50
N VAL A 71 -18.29 15.54 4.01
CA VAL A 71 -17.24 14.56 4.27
C VAL A 71 -17.58 13.26 3.54
N VAL A 72 -16.65 12.75 2.74
CA VAL A 72 -16.76 11.42 2.12
C VAL A 72 -15.71 10.48 2.70
N HIS A 73 -16.14 9.36 3.22
CA HIS A 73 -15.32 8.21 3.58
C HIS A 73 -15.33 7.21 2.43
N TYR A 74 -14.23 7.05 1.73
CA TYR A 74 -14.12 5.98 0.73
C TYR A 74 -13.89 4.62 1.36
N GLN A 75 -13.23 4.59 2.53
CA GLN A 75 -12.98 3.39 3.30
C GLN A 75 -13.65 3.50 4.65
N ARG A 76 -14.21 2.38 5.11
CA ARG A 76 -14.87 2.29 6.41
C ARG A 76 -13.93 2.61 7.58
N PRO A 77 -14.32 3.53 8.50
CA PRO A 77 -13.61 3.71 9.77
C PRO A 77 -13.63 2.46 10.65
N GLY A 78 -12.64 2.33 11.54
CA GLY A 78 -12.53 1.18 12.45
C GLY A 78 -13.55 1.17 13.59
N SER A 79 -14.22 2.29 13.86
CA SER A 79 -15.28 2.40 14.87
C SER A 79 -16.27 3.52 14.56
N LEU A 80 -17.50 3.40 15.09
CA LEU A 80 -18.54 4.42 14.97
C LEU A 80 -18.16 5.74 15.64
N VAL A 81 -17.44 5.68 16.77
CA VAL A 81 -16.93 6.87 17.45
C VAL A 81 -15.97 7.64 16.55
N ALA A 82 -15.05 6.92 15.87
CA ALA A 82 -14.13 7.54 14.93
C ALA A 82 -14.88 8.14 13.72
N TYR A 83 -15.88 7.43 13.18
CA TYR A 83 -16.75 7.94 12.13
C TYR A 83 -17.44 9.25 12.55
N TYR A 84 -18.08 9.28 13.72
CA TYR A 84 -18.77 10.46 14.23
C TYR A 84 -17.85 11.68 14.40
N GLN A 85 -16.67 11.49 14.99
CA GLN A 85 -15.67 12.56 15.13
C GLN A 85 -15.22 13.13 13.78
N GLN A 86 -15.12 12.27 12.76
CA GLN A 86 -14.66 12.66 11.42
C GLN A 86 -15.74 13.41 10.63
N ILE A 87 -17.00 12.95 10.69
CA ILE A 87 -18.12 13.63 10.00
C ILE A 87 -18.49 14.95 10.66
N GLY A 88 -18.28 15.10 11.97
CA GLY A 88 -18.51 16.34 12.73
C GLY A 88 -17.62 17.54 12.32
N ARG A 89 -16.77 17.35 11.30
CA ARG A 89 -16.03 18.43 10.64
C ARG A 89 -16.85 19.19 9.61
N ALA A 90 -17.90 18.56 9.07
CA ALA A 90 -18.81 19.19 8.12
C ALA A 90 -19.94 19.95 8.83
N GLY A 91 -20.44 21.00 8.16
CA GLY A 91 -21.69 21.65 8.52
C GLY A 91 -21.68 22.51 9.79
N ARG A 92 -20.53 23.05 10.22
CA ARG A 92 -20.45 23.90 11.43
C ARG A 92 -21.17 25.25 11.24
N ASN A 93 -20.99 25.90 10.09
CA ASN A 93 -21.65 27.16 9.70
C ASN A 93 -22.45 27.03 8.40
N LEU A 94 -23.01 25.85 8.12
CA LEU A 94 -23.86 25.62 6.95
C LEU A 94 -25.22 25.06 7.37
N ASP A 95 -26.28 25.45 6.66
CA ASP A 95 -27.63 24.95 6.89
C ASP A 95 -27.77 23.45 6.55
N SER A 96 -26.90 22.94 5.68
CA SER A 96 -26.87 21.55 5.27
C SER A 96 -25.45 21.12 4.91
N ALA A 97 -25.10 19.89 5.28
CA ALA A 97 -23.89 19.23 4.83
C ALA A 97 -24.12 17.71 4.69
N PHE A 98 -23.33 17.06 3.85
CA PHE A 98 -23.45 15.62 3.60
C PHE A 98 -22.31 14.84 4.26
N ALA A 99 -22.66 13.73 4.90
CA ALA A 99 -21.72 12.70 5.31
C ALA A 99 -21.98 11.45 4.48
N ILE A 100 -21.01 11.06 3.65
CA ILE A 100 -21.13 9.93 2.71
C ILE A 100 -20.12 8.87 3.13
N LEU A 101 -20.59 7.65 3.34
CA LEU A 101 -19.75 6.48 3.62
C LEU A 101 -19.87 5.50 2.44
N LEU A 102 -18.76 5.27 1.75
CA LEU A 102 -18.60 4.18 0.81
C LEU A 102 -18.04 2.97 1.55
N ASN A 103 -18.40 1.79 1.06
CA ASN A 103 -18.01 0.54 1.67
C ASN A 103 -17.68 -0.50 0.60
N GLY A 104 -16.52 -1.13 0.72
CA GLY A 104 -16.09 -2.26 -0.09
C GLY A 104 -15.93 -3.55 0.73
N GLY A 105 -15.88 -4.70 0.06
CA GLY A 105 -15.58 -5.97 0.74
C GLY A 105 -14.14 -6.04 1.25
N GLU A 106 -13.24 -5.32 0.59
CA GLU A 106 -11.83 -5.15 0.96
C GLU A 106 -11.64 -4.40 2.29
N ASP A 107 -12.62 -3.60 2.73
CA ASP A 107 -12.50 -2.82 3.97
C ASP A 107 -12.40 -3.72 5.20
N ASP A 108 -13.07 -4.88 5.19
CA ASP A 108 -13.02 -5.83 6.30
C ASP A 108 -11.62 -6.46 6.44
N GLU A 109 -10.98 -6.81 5.31
CA GLU A 109 -9.61 -7.34 5.30
C GLU A 109 -8.60 -6.30 5.82
N ILE A 110 -8.79 -5.03 5.46
CA ILE A 110 -7.93 -3.92 5.90
C ILE A 110 -8.06 -3.70 7.42
N GLN A 111 -9.29 -3.68 7.95
CA GLN A 111 -9.51 -3.49 9.39
C GLN A 111 -8.97 -4.67 10.20
N ASP A 112 -9.22 -5.90 9.75
CA ASP A 112 -8.67 -7.11 10.37
C ASP A 112 -7.12 -7.08 10.41
N TYR A 113 -6.49 -6.66 9.31
CA TYR A 113 -5.04 -6.45 9.26
C TYR A 113 -4.57 -5.42 10.31
N PHE A 114 -5.22 -4.26 10.43
CA PHE A 114 -4.85 -3.26 11.44
C PHE A 114 -5.04 -3.75 12.88
N ILE A 115 -6.08 -4.55 13.15
CA ILE A 115 -6.32 -5.15 14.46
C ILE A 115 -5.21 -6.14 14.79
N LYS A 116 -4.83 -7.03 13.86
CA LYS A 116 -3.72 -7.98 14.03
C LYS A 116 -2.37 -7.27 14.21
N GLN A 117 -2.17 -6.15 13.52
CA GLN A 117 -0.94 -5.35 13.62
C GLN A 117 -0.86 -4.46 14.87
N ALA A 118 -1.92 -4.38 15.67
CA ALA A 118 -2.00 -3.54 16.86
C ALA A 118 -0.98 -3.93 17.93
N PHE A 119 -0.90 -5.22 18.21
CA PHE A 119 -0.02 -5.79 19.23
C PHE A 119 0.83 -6.91 18.64
N PRO A 120 2.15 -6.92 18.93
CA PRO A 120 3.00 -8.09 18.79
C PRO A 120 2.36 -9.35 19.35
N GLY A 121 2.53 -10.50 18.68
CA GLY A 121 2.16 -11.79 19.24
C GLY A 121 3.10 -12.17 20.39
N SER A 122 2.61 -12.98 21.34
CA SER A 122 3.44 -13.45 22.46
C SER A 122 4.72 -14.13 22.01
N ASN A 123 4.61 -15.01 21.01
CA ASN A 123 5.76 -15.72 20.43
C ASN A 123 6.78 -14.76 19.82
N GLU A 124 6.31 -13.73 19.10
CA GLU A 124 7.19 -12.71 18.52
C GLU A 124 7.94 -11.94 19.60
N MET A 125 7.27 -11.62 20.71
CA MET A 125 7.91 -10.94 21.84
C MET A 125 8.93 -11.84 22.55
N TYR A 126 8.61 -13.12 22.76
CA TYR A 126 9.55 -14.08 23.32
C TYR A 126 10.78 -14.28 22.42
N GLU A 127 10.57 -14.38 21.11
CA GLU A 127 11.66 -14.51 20.12
C GLU A 127 12.59 -13.29 20.17
N VAL A 128 12.04 -12.07 20.15
CA VAL A 128 12.83 -10.83 20.26
C VAL A 128 13.52 -10.73 21.61
N LEU A 129 12.86 -11.12 22.71
CA LEU A 129 13.44 -11.09 24.05
C LEU A 129 14.61 -12.05 24.19
N SER A 130 14.47 -13.29 23.70
CA SER A 130 15.55 -14.29 23.70
C SER A 130 16.78 -13.75 22.99
N LEU A 131 16.61 -13.14 21.83
CA LEU A 131 17.73 -12.55 21.09
C LEU A 131 18.44 -11.42 21.86
N VAL A 132 17.70 -10.63 22.62
CA VAL A 132 18.28 -9.57 23.47
C VAL A 132 18.98 -10.16 24.70
N GLU A 133 18.45 -11.26 25.24
CA GLU A 133 19.00 -11.97 26.40
C GLU A 133 20.29 -12.73 26.05
N ASP A 134 20.35 -13.38 24.89
CA ASP A 134 21.52 -14.11 24.39
C ASP A 134 22.68 -13.19 23.95
N ALA A 135 22.45 -11.87 23.89
CA ALA A 135 23.42 -10.90 23.40
C ALA A 135 24.23 -10.26 24.53
N ASP A 136 25.46 -10.73 24.74
CA ASP A 136 26.38 -10.24 25.78
C ASP A 136 26.58 -8.71 25.79
N ASN A 137 26.59 -8.10 24.59
CA ASN A 137 26.89 -6.67 24.41
C ASN A 137 25.67 -5.85 23.98
N GLY A 138 24.46 -6.36 24.24
CA GLY A 138 23.21 -5.77 23.80
C GLY A 138 23.01 -5.83 22.29
N LEU A 139 21.75 -5.69 21.86
CA LEU A 139 21.36 -5.92 20.48
C LEU A 139 20.71 -4.68 19.86
N SER A 140 21.05 -4.38 18.61
CA SER A 140 20.44 -3.28 17.84
C SER A 140 19.21 -3.78 17.08
N ILE A 141 18.24 -2.91 16.78
CA ILE A 141 17.08 -3.27 15.94
C ILE A 141 17.50 -3.92 14.60
N PRO A 142 18.49 -3.37 13.86
CA PRO A 142 19.00 -4.04 12.68
C PRO A 142 19.44 -5.49 12.96
N SER A 143 20.16 -5.74 14.06
CA SER A 143 20.63 -7.08 14.42
C SER A 143 19.47 -8.03 14.71
N VAL A 144 18.38 -7.56 15.33
CA VAL A 144 17.17 -8.38 15.53
C VAL A 144 16.60 -8.81 14.18
N LEU A 145 16.46 -7.87 13.24
CA LEU A 145 15.84 -8.10 11.93
C LEU A 145 16.61 -9.10 11.05
N GLN A 146 17.86 -9.42 11.38
CA GLN A 146 18.62 -10.46 10.70
C GLN A 146 18.18 -11.87 11.10
N SER A 147 17.69 -12.03 12.34
CA SER A 147 17.41 -13.32 12.96
C SER A 147 15.92 -13.65 13.04
N VAL A 148 15.03 -12.66 12.88
CA VAL A 148 13.57 -12.84 12.96
C VAL A 148 12.87 -12.49 11.66
N ASN A 149 11.72 -13.13 11.39
CA ASN A 149 10.84 -12.78 10.26
C ASN A 149 9.75 -11.79 10.69
N LEU A 150 10.18 -10.62 11.17
CA LEU A 150 9.30 -9.54 11.59
C LEU A 150 9.68 -8.24 10.88
N SER A 151 8.70 -7.37 10.67
CA SER A 151 8.95 -6.04 10.10
C SER A 151 9.64 -5.14 11.13
N LYS A 152 10.34 -4.10 10.64
CA LYS A 152 11.03 -3.14 11.52
C LYS A 152 10.08 -2.50 12.54
N SER A 153 8.90 -2.06 12.09
CA SER A 153 7.89 -1.49 12.96
C SER A 153 7.37 -2.50 14.00
N ARG A 154 7.27 -3.77 13.63
CA ARG A 154 6.85 -4.84 14.54
C ARG A 154 7.88 -5.07 15.64
N VAL A 155 9.17 -5.19 15.28
CA VAL A 155 10.28 -5.30 16.24
C VAL A 155 10.33 -4.08 17.17
N GLU A 156 10.18 -2.87 16.62
CA GLU A 156 10.14 -1.64 17.40
C GLU A 156 8.98 -1.65 18.41
N LYS A 157 7.79 -2.12 18.02
CA LYS A 157 6.65 -2.30 18.93
C LYS A 157 6.94 -3.33 20.02
N CYS A 158 7.52 -4.49 19.69
CA CYS A 158 7.91 -5.50 20.68
C CYS A 158 8.82 -4.87 21.74
N ILE A 159 9.91 -4.24 21.29
CA ILE A 159 10.89 -3.62 22.17
C ILE A 159 10.27 -2.49 22.99
N LYS A 160 9.40 -1.67 22.39
CA LYS A 160 8.77 -0.55 23.09
C LYS A 160 7.86 -1.01 24.23
N LEU A 161 7.06 -2.05 24.00
CA LEU A 161 6.21 -2.63 25.05
C LEU A 161 7.06 -3.23 26.17
N MET A 162 8.07 -4.02 25.81
CA MET A 162 9.01 -4.62 26.77
C MET A 162 9.82 -3.56 27.55
N GLU A 163 10.14 -2.43 26.93
CA GLU A 163 10.81 -1.30 27.57
C GLU A 163 9.91 -0.62 28.61
N ILE A 164 8.64 -0.37 28.26
CA ILE A 164 7.64 0.21 29.18
C ILE A 164 7.39 -0.72 30.37
N GLU A 165 7.39 -2.03 30.14
CA GLU A 165 7.17 -3.05 31.17
C GLU A 165 8.45 -3.45 31.91
N GLY A 166 9.58 -2.80 31.60
CA GLY A 166 10.84 -2.96 32.32
C GLY A 166 11.57 -4.28 32.07
N ALA A 167 11.26 -4.99 30.98
CA ALA A 167 11.91 -6.23 30.56
C ALA A 167 13.23 -5.99 29.82
N VAL A 168 13.30 -4.89 29.07
CA VAL A 168 14.50 -4.44 28.36
C VAL A 168 14.73 -2.97 28.63
N PHE A 169 15.97 -2.50 28.46
CA PHE A 169 16.31 -1.09 28.52
C PHE A 169 17.26 -0.71 27.39
N LYS A 170 17.23 0.57 27.00
CA LYS A 170 18.06 1.09 25.92
C LYS A 170 19.33 1.76 26.47
N SER A 171 20.48 1.43 25.90
CA SER A 171 21.74 2.16 26.11
C SER A 171 22.40 2.43 24.76
N GLY A 172 22.57 3.71 24.42
CA GLY A 172 22.99 4.13 23.09
C GLY A 172 22.02 3.65 22.00
N SER A 173 22.53 2.91 21.02
CA SER A 173 21.76 2.32 19.92
C SER A 173 21.31 0.88 20.16
N LYS A 174 21.58 0.32 21.34
CA LYS A 174 21.37 -1.09 21.68
C LYS A 174 20.39 -1.27 22.83
N TYR A 175 19.76 -2.44 22.85
CA TYR A 175 18.84 -2.89 23.88
C TYR A 175 19.46 -4.03 24.68
N TYR A 176 19.21 -4.03 25.98
CA TYR A 176 19.77 -4.97 26.94
C TYR A 176 18.64 -5.58 27.77
N ARG A 177 18.81 -6.85 28.16
CA ARG A 177 17.88 -7.55 29.04
C ARG A 177 18.01 -7.02 30.47
N SER A 178 16.87 -6.74 31.10
CA SER A 178 16.83 -6.42 32.54
C SER A 178 16.81 -7.68 33.40
N ILE A 179 17.06 -7.54 34.70
CA ILE A 179 16.93 -8.66 35.65
C ILE A 179 15.47 -9.02 35.98
N ASN A 180 14.52 -8.21 35.52
CA ASN A 180 13.12 -8.38 35.90
C ASN A 180 12.55 -9.60 35.16
N PRO A 181 11.92 -10.56 35.88
CA PRO A 181 11.09 -11.57 35.24
C PRO A 181 9.99 -10.88 34.44
N TRP A 182 9.82 -11.31 33.20
CA TRP A 182 8.81 -10.71 32.32
C TRP A 182 8.12 -11.78 31.48
N LYS A 183 6.83 -11.57 31.26
CA LYS A 183 6.02 -12.31 30.29
C LYS A 183 5.02 -11.35 29.66
N PRO A 184 4.61 -11.59 28.40
CA PRO A 184 3.52 -10.88 27.78
C PRO A 184 2.25 -10.88 28.64
N ASP A 185 1.60 -9.72 28.79
CA ASP A 185 0.24 -9.63 29.34
C ASP A 185 -0.80 -9.99 28.26
N GLU A 186 -0.90 -11.29 27.98
CA GLU A 186 -1.84 -11.83 26.99
C GLU A 186 -3.28 -11.48 27.33
N ALA A 187 -3.64 -11.42 28.61
CA ALA A 187 -4.98 -11.09 29.05
C ALA A 187 -5.37 -9.66 28.67
N ARG A 188 -4.46 -8.69 28.86
CA ARG A 188 -4.66 -7.31 28.40
C ARG A 188 -4.73 -7.23 26.88
N MET A 189 -3.82 -7.87 26.17
CA MET A 189 -3.77 -7.84 24.69
C MET A 189 -5.03 -8.45 24.07
N ASN A 190 -5.47 -9.61 24.57
CA ASN A 190 -6.70 -10.27 24.10
C ASN A 190 -7.94 -9.43 24.41
N ARG A 191 -8.00 -8.76 25.57
CA ARG A 191 -9.11 -7.87 25.92
C ARG A 191 -9.22 -6.68 24.96
N VAL A 192 -8.10 -6.01 24.67
CA VAL A 192 -8.09 -4.88 23.72
C VAL A 192 -8.42 -5.35 22.31
N THR A 193 -7.87 -6.48 21.88
CA THR A 193 -8.15 -7.06 20.56
C THR A 193 -9.63 -7.42 20.42
N THR A 194 -10.23 -8.04 21.44
CA THR A 194 -11.66 -8.37 21.48
C THR A 194 -12.52 -7.11 21.41
N LEU A 195 -12.14 -6.04 22.12
CA LEU A 195 -12.84 -4.76 22.06
C LEU A 195 -12.82 -4.18 20.64
N ARG A 196 -11.68 -4.22 19.95
CA ARG A 196 -11.58 -3.73 18.55
C ARG A 196 -12.43 -4.52 17.57
N TYR A 197 -12.47 -5.85 17.69
CA TYR A 197 -13.37 -6.66 16.86
C TYR A 197 -14.85 -6.34 17.15
N LYS A 198 -15.19 -6.05 18.42
CA LYS A 198 -16.54 -5.61 18.78
C LYS A 198 -16.89 -4.26 18.15
N GLU A 199 -15.97 -3.29 18.16
CA GLU A 199 -16.14 -1.99 17.48
C GLU A 199 -16.30 -2.15 15.96
N LEU A 200 -15.48 -3.00 15.34
CA LEU A 200 -15.59 -3.30 13.91
C LEU A 200 -16.95 -3.94 13.58
N LYS A 201 -17.41 -4.87 14.42
CA LYS A 201 -18.72 -5.52 14.24
C LYS A 201 -19.87 -4.52 14.33
N ARG A 202 -19.81 -3.57 15.28
CA ARG A 202 -20.79 -2.47 15.37
C ARG A 202 -20.80 -1.62 14.10
N MET A 203 -19.64 -1.32 13.54
CA MET A 203 -19.53 -0.58 12.29
C MET A 203 -20.10 -1.35 11.08
N GLN A 204 -19.89 -2.68 11.03
CA GLN A 204 -20.50 -3.55 10.02
C GLN A 204 -22.03 -3.52 10.12
N ASP A 205 -22.57 -3.66 11.32
CA ASP A 205 -24.01 -3.67 11.57
C ASP A 205 -24.64 -2.31 11.23
N PHE A 206 -23.91 -1.21 11.46
CA PHE A 206 -24.33 0.15 11.06
C PHE A 206 -24.48 0.33 9.54
N ILE A 207 -23.68 -0.34 8.73
CA ILE A 207 -23.71 -0.17 7.26
C ILE A 207 -24.96 -0.80 6.64
N VAL A 208 -25.34 -1.98 7.13
CA VAL A 208 -26.44 -2.78 6.56
C VAL A 208 -27.77 -2.51 7.25
N THR A 209 -27.82 -1.57 8.18
CA THR A 209 -29.02 -1.26 8.95
C THR A 209 -30.06 -0.51 8.11
N ASP A 210 -31.33 -0.76 8.43
CA ASP A 210 -32.51 -0.02 7.97
C ASP A 210 -32.96 1.05 9.00
N LYS A 211 -32.36 1.08 10.19
CA LYS A 211 -32.67 2.06 11.24
C LYS A 211 -32.05 3.42 10.93
N CYS A 212 -32.52 4.46 11.62
CA CYS A 212 -31.94 5.79 11.51
C CYS A 212 -30.43 5.79 11.88
N TYR A 213 -29.56 6.23 10.96
CA TYR A 213 -28.12 6.29 11.20
C TYR A 213 -27.75 7.16 12.41
N MET A 214 -28.30 8.37 12.51
CA MET A 214 -27.96 9.27 13.62
C MET A 214 -28.50 8.78 14.96
N GLN A 215 -29.60 8.03 14.97
CA GLN A 215 -30.09 7.40 16.19
C GLN A 215 -29.08 6.35 16.68
N LEU A 216 -28.61 5.48 15.80
CA LEU A 216 -27.62 4.46 16.16
C LEU A 216 -26.29 5.06 16.64
N VAL A 217 -25.84 6.15 16.00
CA VAL A 217 -24.64 6.88 16.45
C VAL A 217 -24.85 7.50 17.83
N ALA A 218 -26.03 8.10 18.09
CA ALA A 218 -26.36 8.67 19.39
C ALA A 218 -26.43 7.59 20.49
N GLU A 219 -27.05 6.44 20.20
CA GLU A 219 -27.09 5.27 21.09
C GLU A 219 -25.67 4.75 21.41
N GLU A 220 -24.79 4.69 20.40
CA GLU A 220 -23.39 4.26 20.58
C GLU A 220 -22.56 5.22 21.45
N LEU A 221 -22.96 6.49 21.50
CA LEU A 221 -22.35 7.53 22.34
C LEU A 221 -23.05 7.67 23.71
N ASP A 222 -23.93 6.73 24.05
CA ASP A 222 -24.74 6.72 25.28
C ASP A 222 -25.59 8.00 25.45
N ASP A 223 -26.09 8.59 24.35
CA ASP A 223 -27.01 9.73 24.40
C ASP A 223 -28.42 9.27 24.87
N PRO A 224 -28.91 9.72 26.04
CA PRO A 224 -30.20 9.31 26.56
C PRO A 224 -31.39 9.83 25.73
N TYR A 225 -31.17 10.75 24.80
CA TYR A 225 -32.20 11.33 23.92
C TYR A 225 -32.12 10.80 22.48
N ALA A 226 -31.41 9.69 22.26
CA ALA A 226 -31.27 9.09 20.94
C ALA A 226 -32.64 8.79 20.31
N GLN A 227 -32.91 9.41 19.16
CA GLN A 227 -34.16 9.27 18.42
C GLN A 227 -33.90 9.39 16.92
N ALA A 228 -34.86 8.95 16.11
CA ALA A 228 -34.77 9.07 14.66
C ALA A 228 -34.61 10.54 14.24
N CYS A 229 -33.59 10.84 13.44
CA CYS A 229 -33.25 12.22 13.08
C CYS A 229 -34.14 12.83 12.00
N GLY A 230 -34.90 12.01 11.25
CA GLY A 230 -35.72 12.47 10.14
C GLY A 230 -34.94 13.01 8.93
N LYS A 231 -33.61 12.92 8.94
CA LYS A 231 -32.70 13.58 7.98
C LYS A 231 -31.72 12.67 7.26
N CYS A 232 -31.58 11.40 7.65
CA CYS A 232 -30.61 10.48 7.04
C CYS A 232 -31.23 9.65 5.92
N ALA A 233 -30.41 8.94 5.13
CA ALA A 233 -30.88 8.15 3.99
C ALA A 233 -31.84 6.99 4.34
N ASN A 234 -31.88 6.56 5.61
CA ASN A 234 -32.86 5.59 6.10
C ASN A 234 -34.15 6.25 6.62
N CYS A 235 -34.12 7.54 6.94
CA CYS A 235 -35.30 8.30 7.36
C CYS A 235 -36.01 9.01 6.20
N GLN A 236 -35.26 9.30 5.14
CA GLN A 236 -35.73 9.97 3.92
C GLN A 236 -35.50 9.05 2.73
N GLU A 237 -35.96 9.44 1.54
CA GLU A 237 -35.56 8.76 0.31
C GLU A 237 -34.06 8.95 0.03
N ALA A 238 -33.48 8.06 -0.77
CA ALA A 238 -32.07 8.13 -1.12
C ALA A 238 -31.71 9.49 -1.73
N PHE A 239 -30.76 10.22 -1.12
CA PHE A 239 -30.33 11.54 -1.58
C PHE A 239 -29.76 11.52 -3.00
N PHE A 240 -29.16 10.39 -3.38
CA PHE A 240 -28.56 10.17 -4.68
C PHE A 240 -29.34 9.04 -5.35
N SER A 241 -30.05 9.36 -6.44
CA SER A 241 -30.77 8.40 -7.27
C SER A 241 -30.28 8.50 -8.71
N GLY A 242 -30.20 7.34 -9.38
CA GLY A 242 -29.77 7.22 -10.77
C GLY A 242 -28.56 6.30 -10.95
N GLU A 243 -28.52 5.61 -12.09
CA GLU A 243 -27.30 4.92 -12.53
C GLU A 243 -26.25 5.98 -12.93
N PRO A 244 -24.97 5.75 -12.63
CA PRO A 244 -23.91 6.65 -13.08
C PRO A 244 -23.88 6.70 -14.60
N ASP A 245 -23.63 7.89 -15.16
CA ASP A 245 -23.48 8.06 -16.61
C ASP A 245 -22.41 7.10 -17.15
N TYR A 246 -22.83 6.20 -18.05
CA TYR A 246 -21.98 5.18 -18.65
C TYR A 246 -20.71 5.79 -19.29
N GLU A 247 -20.83 6.94 -19.95
CA GLU A 247 -19.68 7.60 -20.57
C GLU A 247 -18.72 8.18 -19.53
N LEU A 248 -19.23 8.64 -18.39
CA LEU A 248 -18.40 9.10 -17.28
C LEU A 248 -17.68 7.93 -16.61
N VAL A 249 -18.37 6.81 -16.39
CA VAL A 249 -17.77 5.58 -15.86
C VAL A 249 -16.67 5.06 -16.79
N LYS A 250 -16.93 5.02 -18.09
CA LYS A 250 -15.95 4.61 -19.10
C LYS A 250 -14.72 5.52 -19.09
N LYS A 251 -14.91 6.84 -19.01
CA LYS A 251 -13.81 7.81 -18.87
C LYS A 251 -13.03 7.60 -17.58
N ALA A 252 -13.69 7.31 -16.47
CA ALA A 252 -13.04 7.02 -15.19
C ALA A 252 -12.21 5.73 -15.25
N VAL A 253 -12.74 4.65 -15.85
CA VAL A 253 -12.00 3.40 -16.06
C VAL A 253 -10.79 3.61 -16.96
N LEU A 254 -10.95 4.32 -18.08
CA LEU A 254 -9.82 4.66 -18.97
C LEU A 254 -8.77 5.53 -18.28
N PHE A 255 -9.21 6.43 -17.40
CA PHE A 255 -8.31 7.23 -16.58
C PHE A 255 -7.51 6.36 -15.61
N LEU A 256 -8.15 5.44 -14.90
CA LEU A 256 -7.46 4.49 -14.00
C LEU A 256 -6.47 3.60 -14.74
N ARG A 257 -6.81 3.18 -15.97
CA ARG A 257 -5.92 2.39 -16.85
C ARG A 257 -4.66 3.14 -17.30
N ARG A 258 -4.60 4.47 -17.10
CA ARG A 258 -3.43 5.30 -17.42
C ARG A 258 -2.66 5.76 -16.19
N CYS A 259 -3.04 5.30 -14.99
CA CYS A 259 -2.32 5.59 -13.75
C CYS A 259 -1.14 4.63 -13.54
N TYR A 260 -0.14 4.73 -14.43
CA TYR A 260 1.09 3.95 -14.32
C TYR A 260 1.89 4.36 -13.09
N LEU A 261 2.60 3.40 -12.47
CA LEU A 261 3.36 3.65 -11.25
C LEU A 261 4.85 3.57 -11.51
N ASN A 262 5.60 4.49 -10.91
CA ASN A 262 7.06 4.45 -10.98
C ASN A 262 7.61 3.47 -9.95
N ILE A 263 8.46 2.55 -10.41
CA ILE A 263 9.20 1.64 -9.55
C ILE A 263 10.56 2.26 -9.30
N GLN A 264 10.71 2.91 -8.14
CA GLN A 264 11.99 3.49 -7.75
C GLN A 264 13.01 2.39 -7.46
N ALA A 265 14.18 2.51 -8.09
CA ALA A 265 15.30 1.62 -7.86
C ALA A 265 15.80 1.74 -6.42
N ARG A 266 16.10 0.59 -5.79
CA ARG A 266 16.79 0.58 -4.51
C ARG A 266 18.22 1.08 -4.72
N LYS A 267 18.72 1.88 -3.77
CA LYS A 267 20.08 2.45 -3.80
C LYS A 267 21.02 1.82 -2.77
N GLN A 268 20.47 1.00 -1.87
CA GLN A 268 21.20 0.42 -0.76
C GLN A 268 20.78 -1.03 -0.55
N TRP A 269 21.74 -1.90 -0.29
CA TRP A 269 21.53 -3.25 0.21
C TRP A 269 21.04 -3.22 1.65
N PRO A 270 20.46 -4.31 2.19
CA PRO A 270 20.09 -4.36 3.60
C PRO A 270 21.30 -4.07 4.51
N PRO A 271 21.10 -3.54 5.73
CA PRO A 271 22.19 -3.06 6.59
C PRO A 271 23.32 -4.09 6.87
N PHE A 272 23.01 -5.38 6.93
CA PHE A 272 24.02 -6.46 7.11
C PHE A 272 24.55 -7.04 5.81
N GLY A 273 24.01 -6.54 4.69
CA GLY A 273 24.24 -7.07 3.36
C GLY A 273 23.60 -8.43 3.13
N VAL A 274 23.80 -8.92 1.92
CA VAL A 274 23.25 -10.17 1.40
C VAL A 274 24.28 -10.82 0.50
N GLY A 275 24.76 -12.02 0.87
CA GLY A 275 25.86 -12.68 0.17
C GLY A 275 27.10 -11.79 0.11
N LYS A 276 27.58 -11.52 -1.11
CA LYS A 276 28.72 -10.61 -1.36
C LYS A 276 28.35 -9.12 -1.34
N TYR A 277 27.06 -8.79 -1.36
CA TYR A 277 26.58 -7.42 -1.47
C TYR A 277 26.43 -6.74 -0.12
N LYS A 278 27.03 -5.56 0.08
CA LYS A 278 26.92 -4.79 1.33
C LYS A 278 26.88 -3.29 1.03
N GLY A 279 26.21 -2.53 1.90
CA GLY A 279 26.20 -1.07 1.83
C GLY A 279 25.44 -0.51 0.62
N ARG A 280 25.94 0.59 0.05
CA ARG A 280 25.33 1.24 -1.12
C ARG A 280 25.49 0.37 -2.37
N ILE A 281 24.42 0.27 -3.17
CA ILE A 281 24.48 -0.43 -4.46
C ILE A 281 25.37 0.41 -5.38
N SER A 282 26.36 -0.22 -6.03
CA SER A 282 27.24 0.46 -6.99
C SER A 282 26.42 0.99 -8.15
N ALA A 283 26.80 2.16 -8.70
CA ALA A 283 26.05 2.83 -9.75
C ALA A 283 25.78 1.93 -10.97
N GLU A 284 26.71 1.02 -11.28
CA GLU A 284 26.64 0.04 -12.37
C GLU A 284 25.65 -1.11 -12.12
N LEU A 285 25.26 -1.33 -10.86
CA LEU A 285 24.31 -2.39 -10.46
C LEU A 285 22.94 -1.84 -10.04
N ILE A 286 22.78 -0.51 -10.04
CA ILE A 286 21.48 0.12 -9.77
C ILE A 286 20.62 -0.04 -11.02
N ASN A 287 19.51 -0.77 -10.88
CA ASN A 287 18.49 -0.82 -11.92
C ASN A 287 18.02 0.58 -12.28
N GLN A 288 17.65 0.76 -13.53
CA GLN A 288 16.96 1.96 -13.97
C GLN A 288 15.57 2.04 -13.35
N GLU A 289 14.96 3.22 -13.38
CA GLU A 289 13.61 3.42 -12.88
C GLU A 289 12.61 2.60 -13.70
N GLY A 290 11.86 1.73 -13.03
CA GLY A 290 10.90 0.84 -13.68
C GLY A 290 9.48 1.39 -13.73
N ARG A 291 8.57 0.62 -14.32
CA ARG A 291 7.14 0.94 -14.36
C ARG A 291 6.27 -0.25 -13.99
N ALA A 292 5.17 0.03 -13.28
CA ALA A 292 4.06 -0.90 -13.14
C ALA A 292 2.84 -0.40 -13.89
N LEU A 293 2.15 -1.30 -14.59
CA LEU A 293 0.97 -0.96 -15.37
C LEU A 293 -0.16 -0.46 -14.48
N CYS A 294 -0.35 -1.08 -13.31
CA CYS A 294 -1.45 -0.76 -12.40
C CYS A 294 -1.15 -1.09 -10.94
N ARG A 295 -2.10 -0.80 -10.06
CA ARG A 295 -2.10 -1.32 -8.70
C ARG A 295 -2.80 -2.67 -8.69
N TYR A 296 -2.28 -3.57 -7.86
CA TYR A 296 -2.93 -4.87 -7.69
C TYR A 296 -4.33 -4.68 -7.11
N GLY A 297 -5.32 -5.33 -7.73
CA GLY A 297 -6.73 -5.24 -7.33
C GLY A 297 -7.44 -3.94 -7.74
N ASP A 298 -6.81 -3.04 -8.50
CA ASP A 298 -7.54 -1.89 -9.01
C ASP A 298 -8.61 -2.28 -10.04
N ALA A 299 -9.63 -1.42 -10.16
CA ALA A 299 -10.74 -1.60 -11.11
C ALA A 299 -10.31 -1.38 -12.58
N GLY A 300 -9.03 -1.04 -12.83
CA GLY A 300 -8.48 -0.78 -14.15
C GLY A 300 -7.93 -2.06 -14.79
N TRP A 301 -6.61 -2.25 -14.67
CA TRP A 301 -5.93 -3.45 -15.17
C TRP A 301 -5.81 -4.53 -14.10
N GLY A 302 -5.93 -4.18 -12.81
CA GLY A 302 -5.70 -5.08 -11.68
C GLY A 302 -6.62 -6.31 -11.68
N THR A 303 -7.86 -6.15 -12.13
CA THR A 303 -8.82 -7.26 -12.34
C THR A 303 -8.34 -8.26 -13.38
N LEU A 304 -7.84 -7.77 -14.53
CA LEU A 304 -7.29 -8.60 -15.61
C LEU A 304 -6.00 -9.31 -15.17
N VAL A 305 -5.13 -8.63 -14.41
CA VAL A 305 -3.92 -9.25 -13.85
C VAL A 305 -4.28 -10.39 -12.89
N ARG A 306 -5.28 -10.19 -12.02
CA ARG A 306 -5.75 -11.23 -11.10
C ARG A 306 -6.30 -12.44 -11.86
N ALA A 307 -7.17 -12.21 -12.84
CA ALA A 307 -7.76 -13.27 -13.65
C ALA A 307 -6.68 -14.04 -14.42
N GLY A 308 -5.71 -13.34 -15.04
CA GLY A 308 -4.60 -13.98 -15.75
C GLY A 308 -3.75 -14.88 -14.86
N LYS A 309 -3.48 -14.47 -13.62
CA LYS A 309 -2.62 -15.20 -12.68
C LYS A 309 -3.31 -16.38 -12.01
N TYR A 310 -4.54 -16.21 -11.53
CA TYR A 310 -5.19 -17.19 -10.66
C TYR A 310 -6.31 -17.99 -11.33
N GLU A 311 -6.87 -17.51 -12.43
CA GLU A 311 -8.03 -18.14 -13.09
C GLU A 311 -7.61 -18.76 -14.43
N ASN A 312 -6.92 -18.00 -15.28
CA ASN A 312 -6.63 -18.39 -16.66
C ASN A 312 -5.25 -19.04 -16.85
N GLY A 313 -4.28 -18.72 -16.00
CA GLY A 313 -2.89 -19.15 -16.14
C GLY A 313 -2.13 -18.50 -17.31
N VAL A 314 -2.72 -17.49 -17.96
CA VAL A 314 -2.15 -16.71 -19.08
C VAL A 314 -2.67 -15.27 -19.00
N PHE A 315 -1.81 -14.29 -19.25
CA PHE A 315 -2.21 -12.88 -19.35
C PHE A 315 -2.83 -12.55 -20.71
N CYS A 316 -3.95 -11.85 -20.72
CA CYS A 316 -4.69 -11.55 -21.96
C CYS A 316 -3.95 -10.55 -22.88
N ASP A 317 -4.34 -10.51 -24.16
CA ASP A 317 -3.75 -9.59 -25.14
C ASP A 317 -3.92 -8.12 -24.74
N GLU A 318 -5.01 -7.74 -24.06
CA GLU A 318 -5.18 -6.35 -23.64
C GLU A 318 -4.08 -5.88 -22.67
N LEU A 319 -3.58 -6.78 -21.80
CA LEU A 319 -2.46 -6.46 -20.89
C LEU A 319 -1.15 -6.30 -21.65
N VAL A 320 -0.92 -7.11 -22.71
CA VAL A 320 0.26 -7.00 -23.56
C VAL A 320 0.26 -5.67 -24.30
N GLU A 321 -0.85 -5.32 -24.95
CA GLU A 321 -0.99 -4.05 -25.67
C GLU A 321 -0.82 -2.85 -24.73
N ALA A 322 -1.39 -2.91 -23.53
CA ALA A 322 -1.26 -1.87 -22.53
C ALA A 322 0.20 -1.70 -22.04
N ALA A 323 0.94 -2.80 -21.86
CA ALA A 323 2.37 -2.74 -21.53
C ALA A 323 3.19 -2.11 -22.67
N VAL A 324 2.86 -2.43 -23.92
CA VAL A 324 3.54 -1.87 -25.10
C VAL A 324 3.22 -0.37 -25.27
N GLU A 325 1.97 0.04 -25.10
CA GLU A 325 1.54 1.45 -25.07
C GLU A 325 2.30 2.21 -23.97
N LEU A 326 2.38 1.64 -22.75
CA LEU A 326 3.15 2.22 -21.65
C LEU A 326 4.62 2.45 -22.05
N ILE A 327 5.29 1.46 -22.63
CA ILE A 327 6.71 1.56 -23.01
C ILE A 327 6.92 2.62 -24.10
N ASN A 328 6.09 2.62 -25.15
CA ASN A 328 6.29 3.46 -26.32
C ASN A 328 5.80 4.90 -26.14
N ASP A 329 4.69 5.10 -25.43
CA ASP A 329 3.97 6.38 -25.43
C ASP A 329 4.11 7.14 -24.11
N HIS A 330 4.36 6.44 -23.00
CA HIS A 330 4.31 7.03 -21.66
C HIS A 330 5.62 6.93 -20.86
N TRP A 331 6.45 5.92 -21.10
CA TRP A 331 7.70 5.70 -20.37
C TRP A 331 8.94 6.06 -21.19
N GLN A 332 9.05 5.54 -22.41
CA GLN A 332 10.15 5.80 -23.35
C GLN A 332 11.54 5.66 -22.70
N PRO A 333 11.88 4.48 -22.13
CA PRO A 333 13.14 4.26 -21.42
C PRO A 333 14.37 4.63 -22.29
N GLN A 334 15.34 5.29 -21.66
CA GLN A 334 16.59 5.73 -22.30
C GLN A 334 17.81 5.20 -21.51
N PRO A 335 18.73 4.43 -22.15
CA PRO A 335 18.67 3.97 -23.54
C PRO A 335 17.49 2.99 -23.78
N LYS A 336 17.02 2.93 -25.04
CA LYS A 336 15.95 2.01 -25.42
C LYS A 336 16.36 0.56 -25.14
N PRO A 337 15.51 -0.27 -24.53
CA PRO A 337 15.80 -1.69 -24.36
C PRO A 337 16.08 -2.37 -25.70
N GLU A 338 17.19 -3.10 -25.76
CA GLU A 338 17.64 -3.86 -26.92
C GLU A 338 17.17 -5.32 -26.86
N TRP A 339 16.79 -5.81 -25.69
CA TRP A 339 16.29 -7.17 -25.47
C TRP A 339 15.44 -7.29 -24.21
N VAL A 340 14.70 -8.39 -24.10
CA VAL A 340 13.75 -8.67 -23.00
C VAL A 340 14.10 -9.97 -22.30
N THR A 341 13.95 -10.01 -20.97
CA THR A 341 14.00 -11.24 -20.17
C THR A 341 12.88 -11.25 -19.13
N ALA A 342 12.49 -12.44 -18.69
CA ALA A 342 11.46 -12.64 -17.68
C ALA A 342 12.07 -13.12 -16.36
N ILE A 343 11.45 -12.69 -15.24
CA ILE A 343 11.70 -13.32 -13.95
C ILE A 343 11.09 -14.73 -13.97
N PRO A 344 11.91 -15.77 -13.76
CA PRO A 344 11.46 -17.16 -13.82
C PRO A 344 10.70 -17.54 -12.54
N SER A 345 9.73 -18.44 -12.68
CA SER A 345 8.98 -19.01 -11.56
C SER A 345 8.96 -20.53 -11.66
N LEU A 346 9.16 -21.23 -10.54
CA LEU A 346 9.00 -22.68 -10.49
C LEU A 346 7.52 -23.11 -10.40
N ARG A 347 6.63 -22.18 -10.01
CA ARG A 347 5.21 -22.46 -9.79
C ARG A 347 4.36 -22.16 -11.01
N HIS A 348 4.73 -21.10 -11.73
CA HIS A 348 4.10 -20.72 -12.99
C HIS A 348 5.19 -20.54 -14.06
N PRO A 349 5.78 -21.64 -14.56
CA PRO A 349 6.96 -21.58 -15.43
C PRO A 349 6.75 -20.80 -16.73
N ASP A 350 5.53 -20.83 -17.28
CA ASP A 350 5.24 -20.22 -18.58
C ASP A 350 4.58 -18.84 -18.49
N LEU A 351 4.04 -18.45 -17.34
CA LEU A 351 3.17 -17.28 -17.20
C LEU A 351 3.87 -15.95 -17.55
N VAL A 352 4.99 -15.65 -16.87
CA VAL A 352 5.78 -14.43 -17.13
C VAL A 352 6.62 -14.57 -18.41
N PRO A 353 7.25 -15.72 -18.71
CA PRO A 353 7.92 -15.94 -19.99
C PRO A 353 7.04 -15.75 -21.22
N ASP A 354 5.78 -16.20 -21.22
CA ASP A 354 4.82 -15.96 -22.32
C ASP A 354 4.55 -14.47 -22.51
N LEU A 355 4.22 -13.77 -21.42
CA LEU A 355 4.01 -12.33 -21.41
C LEU A 355 5.22 -11.58 -21.99
N ALA A 356 6.42 -11.92 -21.52
CA ALA A 356 7.64 -11.28 -21.95
C ALA A 356 7.95 -11.53 -23.44
N LYS A 357 7.73 -12.75 -23.94
CA LYS A 357 7.86 -13.07 -25.37
C LYS A 357 6.91 -12.26 -26.22
N ARG A 358 5.63 -12.15 -25.82
CA ARG A 358 4.61 -11.42 -26.56
C ARG A 358 4.88 -9.91 -26.59
N ILE A 359 5.33 -9.33 -25.47
CA ILE A 359 5.79 -7.94 -25.41
C ILE A 359 7.01 -7.73 -26.31
N ALA A 360 8.02 -8.61 -26.23
CA ALA A 360 9.23 -8.52 -27.05
C ALA A 360 8.92 -8.56 -28.56
N ASN A 361 8.03 -9.46 -28.98
CA ASN A 361 7.56 -9.56 -30.37
C ASN A 361 6.89 -8.26 -30.86
N LYS A 362 6.08 -7.62 -30.01
CA LYS A 362 5.40 -6.36 -30.34
C LYS A 362 6.36 -5.17 -30.40
N LEU A 363 7.40 -5.18 -29.57
CA LEU A 363 8.46 -4.16 -29.56
C LEU A 363 9.51 -4.37 -30.67
N GLY A 364 9.55 -5.55 -31.30
CA GLY A 364 10.52 -5.88 -32.34
C GLY A 364 11.94 -6.13 -31.81
N ILE A 365 12.06 -6.55 -30.55
CA ILE A 365 13.35 -6.86 -29.90
C ILE A 365 13.39 -8.33 -29.43
N PRO A 366 14.57 -8.97 -29.35
CA PRO A 366 14.69 -10.36 -28.95
C PRO A 366 14.31 -10.60 -27.49
N TYR A 367 13.60 -11.71 -27.24
CA TYR A 367 13.41 -12.28 -25.91
C TYR A 367 14.46 -13.37 -25.63
N LEU A 368 15.10 -13.30 -24.47
CA LEU A 368 16.13 -14.25 -24.03
C LEU A 368 15.93 -14.60 -22.56
N GLN A 369 15.72 -15.89 -22.25
CA GLN A 369 15.61 -16.35 -20.86
C GLN A 369 17.01 -16.52 -20.24
N VAL A 370 17.57 -15.43 -19.71
CA VAL A 370 18.92 -15.39 -19.12
C VAL A 370 18.95 -15.84 -17.65
N LEU A 371 17.83 -15.68 -16.95
CA LEU A 371 17.69 -16.01 -15.52
C LEU A 371 17.03 -17.38 -15.34
N ALA A 372 17.43 -18.11 -14.30
CA ALA A 372 16.65 -19.24 -13.79
C ALA A 372 16.43 -19.10 -12.29
N LYS A 373 15.30 -19.64 -11.83
CA LYS A 373 15.06 -19.86 -10.40
C LYS A 373 15.58 -21.26 -10.06
N THR A 374 16.72 -21.34 -9.40
CA THR A 374 17.45 -22.60 -9.14
C THR A 374 17.02 -23.31 -7.87
N LYS A 375 16.41 -22.59 -6.94
CA LYS A 375 15.89 -23.15 -5.69
C LYS A 375 14.43 -22.81 -5.53
N ASP A 376 13.65 -23.78 -5.07
CA ASP A 376 12.35 -23.46 -4.52
C ASP A 376 12.56 -22.77 -3.17
N THR A 377 12.05 -21.56 -3.11
CA THR A 377 12.20 -20.68 -1.98
C THR A 377 10.84 -20.18 -1.54
N VAL A 378 10.73 -19.86 -0.25
CA VAL A 378 9.51 -19.30 0.31
C VAL A 378 9.14 -18.03 -0.46
N GLU A 379 7.86 -17.82 -0.72
CA GLU A 379 7.40 -16.64 -1.44
C GLU A 379 7.81 -15.36 -0.73
N GLN A 380 8.20 -14.35 -1.50
CA GLN A 380 8.60 -13.03 -0.98
C GLN A 380 7.54 -12.39 -0.08
N LYS A 381 6.25 -12.61 -0.38
CA LYS A 381 5.10 -12.10 0.40
C LYS A 381 4.99 -12.67 1.82
N MET A 382 5.70 -13.78 2.11
CA MET A 382 5.74 -14.39 3.44
C MET A 382 6.88 -13.82 4.30
N MET A 383 7.69 -12.92 3.75
CA MET A 383 8.83 -12.33 4.42
C MET A 383 8.53 -10.89 4.80
N GLU A 384 8.78 -10.57 6.06
CA GLU A 384 8.36 -9.31 6.69
C GLU A 384 9.47 -8.24 6.71
N ASN A 385 10.70 -8.58 6.30
CA ASN A 385 11.78 -7.61 6.24
C ASN A 385 12.75 -7.78 5.07
N SER A 386 13.40 -6.66 4.73
CA SER A 386 14.35 -6.53 3.62
C SER A 386 15.55 -7.49 3.69
N ASN A 387 16.04 -7.84 4.89
CA ASN A 387 17.18 -8.77 4.99
C ASN A 387 16.78 -10.16 4.49
N GLN A 388 15.63 -10.66 4.94
CA GLN A 388 15.13 -11.97 4.51
C GLN A 388 14.74 -11.96 3.04
N GLN A 389 13.99 -10.95 2.60
CA GLN A 389 13.52 -10.81 1.23
C GLN A 389 14.68 -10.80 0.22
N ALA A 390 15.70 -9.97 0.48
CA ALA A 390 16.86 -9.86 -0.38
C ALA A 390 17.70 -11.14 -0.40
N LYS A 391 17.93 -11.76 0.77
CA LYS A 391 18.65 -13.04 0.87
C LYS A 391 17.93 -14.16 0.12
N ASN A 392 16.63 -14.27 0.32
CA ASN A 392 15.79 -15.24 -0.36
C ASN A 392 15.79 -15.07 -1.88
N ALA A 393 15.80 -13.82 -2.37
CA ALA A 393 15.94 -13.55 -3.79
C ALA A 393 17.34 -13.95 -4.29
N LEU A 394 18.41 -13.55 -3.60
CA LEU A 394 19.78 -13.89 -4.03
C LEU A 394 20.02 -15.40 -4.07
N ASP A 395 19.52 -16.13 -3.09
CA ASP A 395 19.69 -17.58 -3.01
C ASP A 395 18.87 -18.33 -4.06
N ALA A 396 17.83 -17.70 -4.63
CA ALA A 396 16.89 -18.32 -5.55
C ALA A 396 17.25 -18.17 -7.03
N PHE A 397 17.90 -17.07 -7.43
CA PHE A 397 18.09 -16.72 -8.84
C PHE A 397 19.56 -16.80 -9.28
N SER A 398 19.78 -17.28 -10.49
CA SER A 398 21.10 -17.29 -11.13
C SER A 398 21.02 -17.03 -12.63
N ILE A 399 22.15 -16.63 -13.20
CA ILE A 399 22.33 -16.51 -14.65
C ILE A 399 22.62 -17.92 -15.22
N ILE A 400 21.90 -18.33 -16.26
CA ILE A 400 22.00 -19.67 -16.86
C ILE A 400 22.62 -19.71 -18.25
N GLN A 401 22.76 -18.55 -18.89
CA GLN A 401 23.34 -18.42 -20.22
C GLN A 401 24.05 -17.08 -20.37
N ASN A 402 24.78 -16.91 -21.47
CA ASN A 402 25.52 -15.67 -21.70
C ASN A 402 24.56 -14.47 -21.76
N CYS A 403 24.88 -13.43 -21.00
CA CYS A 403 24.07 -12.21 -20.95
C CYS A 403 24.45 -11.32 -22.14
N PRO A 404 23.51 -10.95 -23.01
CA PRO A 404 23.78 -9.97 -24.07
C PRO A 404 24.15 -8.63 -23.44
N GLY A 405 25.10 -7.92 -24.05
CA GLY A 405 25.27 -6.49 -23.76
C GLY A 405 24.09 -5.67 -24.31
N GLY A 406 23.96 -4.43 -23.85
CA GLY A 406 22.91 -3.51 -24.26
C GLY A 406 21.69 -3.54 -23.32
N SER A 407 20.93 -2.43 -23.26
CA SER A 407 19.90 -2.25 -22.24
C SER A 407 18.82 -3.35 -22.26
N ALA A 408 18.48 -3.86 -21.08
CA ALA A 408 17.54 -4.97 -20.93
C ALA A 408 16.20 -4.50 -20.32
N LEU A 409 15.10 -5.05 -20.82
CA LEU A 409 13.79 -4.96 -20.17
C LEU A 409 13.59 -6.22 -19.30
N LEU A 410 13.44 -6.04 -17.98
CA LEU A 410 13.21 -7.13 -17.02
C LEU A 410 11.73 -7.18 -16.64
N ILE A 411 11.04 -8.24 -17.04
CA ILE A 411 9.58 -8.37 -16.87
C ILE A 411 9.23 -9.30 -15.70
N ASP A 412 8.29 -8.88 -14.86
CA ASP A 412 7.63 -9.70 -13.84
C ASP A 412 6.11 -9.54 -13.90
N ASP A 413 5.36 -10.41 -13.24
CA ASP A 413 3.91 -10.21 -13.10
C ASP A 413 3.57 -9.14 -12.05
N MET A 414 4.21 -9.23 -10.89
CA MET A 414 3.89 -8.43 -9.72
C MET A 414 5.14 -8.02 -8.97
N VAL A 415 5.05 -6.89 -8.27
CA VAL A 415 6.13 -6.41 -7.43
C VAL A 415 5.59 -5.95 -6.09
N ASP A 416 6.33 -6.32 -5.04
CA ASP A 416 6.05 -5.93 -3.67
C ASP A 416 7.27 -5.21 -3.06
N SER A 417 8.20 -5.96 -2.47
CA SER A 417 9.40 -5.41 -1.81
C SER A 417 10.45 -4.82 -2.77
N ARG A 418 10.29 -5.01 -4.08
CA ARG A 418 11.26 -4.72 -5.16
C ARG A 418 12.55 -5.56 -5.11
N TRP A 419 12.77 -6.40 -4.09
CA TRP A 419 14.04 -7.14 -3.94
C TRP A 419 14.30 -8.15 -5.05
N THR A 420 13.26 -8.83 -5.56
CA THR A 420 13.41 -9.71 -6.73
C THR A 420 13.96 -8.97 -7.93
N LEU A 421 13.38 -7.81 -8.26
CA LEU A 421 13.83 -6.95 -9.36
C LEU A 421 15.25 -6.44 -9.14
N THR A 422 15.54 -5.94 -7.93
CA THR A 422 16.88 -5.43 -7.58
C THR A 422 17.95 -6.51 -7.71
N VAL A 423 17.71 -7.70 -7.16
CA VAL A 423 18.67 -8.81 -7.21
C VAL A 423 18.84 -9.32 -8.64
N CYS A 424 17.74 -9.57 -9.37
CA CYS A 424 17.82 -10.06 -10.74
C CYS A 424 18.51 -9.04 -11.66
N GLY A 425 18.20 -7.76 -11.52
CA GLY A 425 18.85 -6.72 -12.31
C GLY A 425 20.33 -6.52 -11.94
N ALA A 426 20.72 -6.68 -10.68
CA ALA A 426 22.13 -6.69 -10.29
C ALA A 426 22.87 -7.90 -10.89
N LEU A 427 22.28 -9.10 -10.87
CA LEU A 427 22.85 -10.30 -11.49
C LEU A 427 23.05 -10.13 -13.00
N LEU A 428 22.07 -9.53 -13.69
CA LEU A 428 22.14 -9.25 -15.13
C LEU A 428 23.25 -8.24 -15.45
N GLN A 429 23.34 -7.16 -14.66
CA GLN A 429 24.35 -6.11 -14.84
C GLN A 429 25.76 -6.65 -14.56
N GLU A 430 25.95 -7.46 -13.52
CA GLU A 430 27.23 -8.15 -13.28
C GLU A 430 27.61 -9.11 -14.40
N ALA A 431 26.62 -9.73 -15.04
CA ALA A 431 26.82 -10.61 -16.20
C ALA A 431 27.06 -9.84 -17.51
N GLY A 432 26.98 -8.51 -17.49
CA GLY A 432 27.33 -7.65 -18.63
C GLY A 432 26.14 -7.08 -19.42
N SER A 433 24.91 -7.11 -18.89
CA SER A 433 23.75 -6.55 -19.61
C SER A 433 23.88 -5.06 -19.91
N GLY A 434 24.51 -4.27 -19.04
CA GLY A 434 24.28 -2.83 -19.03
C GLY A 434 22.90 -2.50 -18.43
N PRO A 435 22.31 -1.32 -18.69
CA PRO A 435 21.17 -0.81 -17.92
C PRO A 435 19.94 -1.73 -17.96
N VAL A 436 19.38 -2.05 -16.79
CA VAL A 436 18.18 -2.90 -16.66
C VAL A 436 16.97 -2.06 -16.27
N PHE A 437 15.90 -2.15 -17.05
CA PHE A 437 14.63 -1.46 -16.86
C PHE A 437 13.54 -2.44 -16.39
N PRO A 438 13.09 -2.37 -15.12
CA PRO A 438 12.03 -3.25 -14.63
C PRO A 438 10.64 -2.84 -15.16
N LEU A 439 9.87 -3.81 -15.64
CA LEU A 439 8.47 -3.66 -16.01
C LEU A 439 7.64 -4.74 -15.32
N VAL A 440 6.52 -4.36 -14.72
CA VAL A 440 5.60 -5.32 -14.08
C VAL A 440 4.16 -4.96 -14.38
N LEU A 441 3.26 -5.95 -14.31
CA LEU A 441 1.84 -5.68 -14.52
C LEU A 441 1.21 -4.99 -13.31
N ALA A 442 1.49 -5.45 -12.09
CA ALA A 442 0.88 -4.88 -10.89
C ALA A 442 1.86 -4.63 -9.73
N ALA A 443 1.72 -3.49 -9.07
CA ALA A 443 2.37 -3.23 -7.79
C ALA A 443 1.40 -3.52 -6.63
N THR A 444 1.87 -4.21 -5.58
CA THR A 444 1.05 -4.53 -4.39
C THR A 444 1.10 -3.46 -3.31
N TRP A 445 2.07 -2.54 -3.34
CA TRP A 445 2.17 -1.47 -2.34
C TRP A 445 1.26 -0.28 -2.65
N SER A 446 0.81 0.40 -1.60
CA SER A 446 0.08 1.67 -1.68
C SER A 446 1.01 2.86 -1.97
N GLY A 447 1.82 2.76 -3.02
CA GLY A 447 2.54 3.87 -3.66
C GLY A 447 3.52 4.73 -2.83
N VAL A 448 3.93 4.44 -1.60
CA VAL A 448 5.10 5.11 -0.97
C VAL A 448 5.80 4.13 -0.02
N ASP A 449 6.87 3.51 -0.47
CA ASP A 449 8.00 3.15 0.40
C ASP A 449 9.27 3.75 -0.20
N GLY A 450 9.57 4.97 0.25
CA GLY A 450 10.94 5.48 0.25
C GLY A 450 11.64 4.88 1.46
N ASP A 451 12.75 4.20 1.16
CA ASP A 451 13.73 3.51 2.01
C ASP A 451 13.32 2.21 2.73
#